data_AF-A0A257WAH5-F1
#
_entry.id   AF-A0A257WAH5-F1
#
_cell.length_a   1.000
_cell.length_b   1.000
_cell.length_c   1.000
_cell.angle_alpha   90.00
_cell.angle_beta   90.00
_cell.angle_gamma   90.00
#
_symmetry.space_group_name_H-M   'P 1'
#
loop_
_entity.id
_entity.type
_entity.pdbx_description
1 polymer ?
#
loop_
_entity_poly.entity_id
_entity_poly.type
_entity_poly.pdbx_seq_one_letter_code
_entity_poly.pdbx_strand_id
1 'polypeptide(L)'
;MSRVWFHLIVTTYGSWIPGDPRGFRSWHHREHVEGDYKSPPPAGLYADRHHFARRAMQHEEVALAAELRPIIGEALRDELRRLGGRVLVVSVSAKHGHIQVQLE
;
A
#
# COMPACT_ATOMS: atom_id res chain seq x y z
N MET A 1 -8.12 -28.33 8.59
CA MET A 1 -8.36 -26.89 8.81
C MET A 1 -8.91 -26.33 7.50
N SER A 2 -9.85 -25.38 7.56
CA SER A 2 -10.46 -24.84 6.34
C SER A 2 -9.51 -23.85 5.68
N ARG A 3 -9.25 -24.02 4.39
CA ARG A 3 -8.41 -23.10 3.62
C ARG A 3 -9.04 -21.70 3.59
N VAL A 4 -8.30 -20.69 4.03
CA VAL A 4 -8.74 -19.29 4.05
C VAL A 4 -7.93 -18.46 3.07
N TRP A 5 -8.63 -17.60 2.31
CA TRP A 5 -8.02 -16.67 1.37
C TRP A 5 -7.79 -15.31 2.02
N PHE A 6 -6.60 -14.74 1.84
CA PHE A 6 -6.24 -13.41 2.29
C PHE A 6 -5.77 -12.55 1.11
N HIS A 7 -6.30 -11.32 1.07
CA HIS A 7 -5.77 -10.26 0.22
C HIS A 7 -4.86 -9.38 1.07
N LEU A 8 -3.55 -9.50 0.84
CA LEU A 8 -2.56 -8.70 1.54
C LEU A 8 -2.22 -7.46 0.72
N ILE A 9 -2.13 -6.32 1.40
CA ILE A 9 -1.67 -5.07 0.83
C ILE A 9 -0.48 -4.61 1.67
N VAL A 10 0.67 -4.45 1.03
CA VAL A 10 1.87 -3.87 1.65
C VAL A 10 2.12 -2.51 1.01
N THR A 11 2.45 -1.49 1.80
CA THR A 11 2.69 -0.13 1.31
C THR A 11 4.09 0.33 1.70
N THR A 12 4.67 1.21 0.89
CA THR A 12 5.93 1.86 1.22
C THR A 12 5.71 3.03 2.17
N TYR A 13 6.76 3.44 2.88
CA TYR A 13 6.71 4.60 3.77
C TYR A 13 6.26 5.87 3.04
N GLY A 14 5.41 6.66 3.68
CA GLY A 14 4.90 7.91 3.13
C GLY A 14 3.77 7.75 2.10
N SER A 15 3.25 6.53 1.90
CA SER A 15 2.08 6.28 1.04
C SER A 15 0.77 6.55 1.77
N TRP A 16 -0.18 7.20 1.07
CA TRP A 16 -1.58 7.40 1.51
C TRP A 16 -1.69 8.16 2.83
N ILE A 17 -0.77 9.11 3.02
CA ILE A 17 -0.73 9.99 4.19
C ILE A 17 -1.96 10.88 4.25
N PRO A 18 -2.30 11.45 5.42
CA PRO A 18 -3.43 12.35 5.55
C PRO A 18 -3.40 13.48 4.50
N GLY A 19 -4.48 13.60 3.73
CA GLY A 19 -4.61 14.56 2.64
C GLY A 19 -4.10 14.12 1.27
N ASP A 20 -3.62 12.87 1.11
CA ASP A 20 -3.21 12.35 -0.20
C ASP A 20 -4.30 12.61 -1.26
N PRO A 21 -3.95 13.19 -2.43
CA PRO A 21 -4.92 13.59 -3.45
C PRO A 21 -5.66 12.42 -4.09
N ARG A 22 -5.25 11.18 -3.83
CA ARG A 22 -5.92 9.97 -4.31
C ARG A 22 -6.89 9.38 -3.28
N GLY A 23 -7.06 10.02 -2.13
CA GLY A 23 -7.75 9.43 -0.97
C GLY A 23 -6.75 8.92 0.07
N PHE A 24 -7.20 8.85 1.32
CA PHE A 24 -6.34 8.49 2.45
C PHE A 24 -7.16 7.92 3.60
N ARG A 25 -6.46 7.23 4.50
CA ARG A 25 -7.01 6.75 5.77
C ARG A 25 -6.19 7.33 6.91
N SER A 26 -6.87 7.86 7.91
CA SER A 26 -6.20 8.33 9.11
C SER A 26 -5.92 7.17 10.08
N TRP A 27 -5.09 7.45 11.08
CA TRP A 27 -4.73 6.48 12.10
C TRP A 27 -5.95 5.83 12.75
N HIS A 28 -5.90 4.50 12.92
CA HIS A 28 -7.02 3.68 13.40
C HIS A 28 -8.32 3.87 12.64
N HIS A 29 -8.25 4.23 11.35
CA HIS A 29 -9.44 4.36 10.51
C HIS A 29 -10.47 5.35 11.07
N ARG A 30 -10.03 6.39 11.80
CA ARG A 30 -10.94 7.43 12.33
C ARG A 30 -11.64 8.20 11.21
N GLU A 31 -10.99 8.28 10.06
CA GLU A 31 -11.48 8.91 8.85
C GLU A 31 -10.96 8.12 7.67
N HIS A 32 -11.86 7.92 6.70
CA HIS A 32 -11.56 7.28 5.45
C HIS A 32 -12.12 8.17 4.35
N VAL A 33 -11.21 8.82 3.64
CA VAL A 33 -11.54 9.56 2.43
C VAL A 33 -11.33 8.59 1.27
N GLU A 34 -12.45 8.17 0.69
CA GLU A 34 -12.43 7.31 -0.50
C GLU A 34 -11.94 8.09 -1.73
N GLY A 35 -11.27 7.35 -2.61
CA GLY A 35 -10.80 7.86 -3.88
C GLY A 35 -9.76 6.93 -4.49
N ASP A 36 -9.44 7.20 -5.74
CA ASP A 36 -8.26 6.65 -6.40
C ASP A 36 -7.74 7.62 -7.47
N TYR A 37 -6.84 7.15 -8.33
CA TYR A 37 -6.28 7.96 -9.41
C TYR A 37 -7.29 8.23 -10.56
N LYS A 38 -8.39 7.49 -10.65
CA LYS A 38 -9.46 7.65 -11.64
C LYS A 38 -10.61 8.49 -11.11
N SER A 39 -10.89 8.39 -9.82
CA SER A 39 -11.97 9.10 -9.12
C SER A 39 -11.42 9.68 -7.81
N PRO A 40 -10.54 10.70 -7.88
CA PRO A 40 -9.97 11.32 -6.69
C PRO A 40 -11.00 12.19 -5.95
N PRO A 41 -10.76 12.51 -4.67
CA PRO A 41 -11.47 13.58 -3.99
C PRO A 41 -11.32 14.93 -4.73
N PRO A 42 -12.21 15.90 -4.47
CA PRO A 42 -12.11 17.23 -5.08
C PRO A 42 -10.72 17.83 -4.91
N ALA A 43 -10.15 18.32 -6.03
CA ALA A 43 -8.80 18.86 -6.05
C ALA A 43 -8.65 20.02 -5.05
N GLY A 44 -7.55 20.02 -4.30
CA GLY A 44 -7.24 21.07 -3.31
C GLY A 44 -7.93 20.92 -1.96
N LEU A 45 -9.00 20.11 -1.83
CA LEU A 45 -9.80 19.99 -0.61
C LEU A 45 -8.97 19.62 0.63
N TYR A 46 -7.90 18.83 0.44
CA TYR A 46 -7.03 18.37 1.53
C TYR A 46 -5.57 18.80 1.37
N ALA A 47 -5.29 19.81 0.54
CA ALA A 47 -3.92 20.22 0.21
C ALA A 47 -3.11 20.63 1.46
N ASP A 48 -3.68 21.45 2.33
CA ASP A 48 -3.01 21.90 3.56
C ASP A 48 -2.66 20.73 4.49
N ARG A 49 -3.56 19.75 4.58
CA ARG A 49 -3.37 18.55 5.36
C ARG A 49 -2.26 17.68 4.78
N HIS A 50 -2.24 17.52 3.46
CA HIS A 50 -1.17 16.83 2.75
C HIS A 50 0.18 17.49 2.98
N HIS A 51 0.26 18.81 2.84
CA HIS A 51 1.48 19.58 3.11
C HIS A 51 1.95 19.43 4.55
N PHE A 52 1.04 19.51 5.51
CA PHE A 52 1.37 19.30 6.92
C PHE A 52 1.90 17.88 7.15
N ALA A 53 1.19 16.85 6.68
CA ALA A 53 1.58 15.46 6.82
C ALA A 53 2.96 15.18 6.20
N ARG A 54 3.22 15.71 4.99
CA ARG A 54 4.52 15.61 4.31
C ARG A 54 5.66 16.21 5.14
N ARG A 55 5.46 17.40 5.71
CA ARG A 55 6.47 18.08 6.55
C ARG A 55 6.72 17.36 7.88
N ALA A 56 5.73 16.62 8.38
CA ALA A 56 5.84 15.85 9.60
C ALA A 56 6.51 14.48 9.41
N MET A 57 6.76 14.04 8.17
CA MET A 57 7.49 12.80 7.90
C MET A 57 8.96 12.94 8.29
N GLN A 58 9.54 11.85 8.79
CA GLN A 58 10.97 11.80 9.17
C GLN A 58 11.88 11.60 7.96
N HIS A 59 11.33 11.00 6.90
CA HIS A 59 12.05 10.69 5.67
C HIS A 59 11.19 11.07 4.47
N GLU A 60 11.80 11.09 3.29
CA GLU A 60 11.05 11.22 2.06
C GLU A 60 10.16 9.99 1.83
N GLU A 61 9.09 10.19 1.06
CA GLU A 61 8.25 9.06 0.63
C GLU A 61 9.07 8.08 -0.20
N VAL A 62 8.92 6.80 0.12
CA VAL A 62 9.63 5.73 -0.57
C VAL A 62 8.83 5.32 -1.80
N ALA A 63 9.46 5.39 -2.97
CA ALA A 63 8.94 4.85 -4.22
C ALA A 63 9.90 3.80 -4.79
N LEU A 64 9.38 2.61 -5.09
CA LEU A 64 10.14 1.50 -5.65
C LEU A 64 10.47 1.77 -7.13
N ALA A 65 11.76 1.79 -7.43
CA ALA A 65 12.29 1.79 -8.79
C ALA A 65 11.78 0.57 -9.56
N ALA A 66 11.55 0.72 -10.87
CA ALA A 66 10.84 -0.29 -11.67
C ALA A 66 11.59 -1.63 -11.71
N GLU A 67 12.91 -1.58 -11.78
CA GLU A 67 13.85 -2.68 -11.75
C GLU A 67 13.86 -3.45 -10.42
N LEU A 68 13.50 -2.80 -9.30
CA LEU A 68 13.45 -3.44 -7.98
C LEU A 68 12.12 -4.16 -7.73
N ARG A 69 11.04 -3.78 -8.42
CA ARG A 69 9.70 -4.37 -8.23
C ARG A 69 9.67 -5.89 -8.44
N PRO A 70 10.27 -6.48 -9.49
CA PRO A 70 10.30 -7.94 -9.63
C PRO A 70 11.08 -8.61 -8.48
N ILE A 71 12.23 -8.06 -8.09
CA ILE A 71 13.07 -8.57 -7.00
C ILE A 71 12.28 -8.60 -5.69
N ILE A 72 11.59 -7.49 -5.37
CA ILE A 72 10.75 -7.39 -4.18
C ILE A 72 9.56 -8.35 -4.25
N GLY A 73 8.93 -8.47 -5.42
CA GLY A 73 7.82 -9.40 -5.63
C GLY A 73 8.21 -10.86 -5.40
N GLU A 74 9.39 -11.27 -5.88
CA GLU A 74 9.97 -12.59 -5.64
C GLU A 74 10.27 -12.81 -4.16
N ALA A 75 10.90 -11.84 -3.49
CA ALA A 75 11.19 -11.92 -2.06
C ALA A 75 9.90 -12.07 -1.22
N LEU A 76 8.85 -11.30 -1.52
CA LEU A 76 7.54 -11.41 -0.86
C LEU A 76 6.92 -12.79 -1.09
N ARG A 77 6.95 -13.29 -2.32
CA ARG A 77 6.45 -14.63 -2.68
C ARG A 77 7.17 -15.71 -1.88
N ASP A 78 8.50 -15.65 -1.85
CA ASP A 78 9.34 -16.70 -1.25
C ASP A 78 9.21 -16.70 0.27
N GLU A 79 9.13 -15.52 0.90
CA GLU A 79 8.90 -15.42 2.33
C GLU A 79 7.51 -15.92 2.73
N LEU A 80 6.45 -15.54 2.00
CA LEU A 80 5.10 -16.03 2.29
C LEU A 80 4.98 -17.55 2.09
N ARG A 81 5.68 -18.11 1.10
CA ARG A 81 5.77 -19.57 0.93
C ARG A 81 6.52 -20.24 2.08
N ARG A 82 7.64 -19.65 2.52
CA ARG A 82 8.42 -20.13 3.67
C ARG A 82 7.57 -20.14 4.95
N LEU A 83 6.67 -19.18 5.11
CA LEU A 83 5.71 -19.09 6.21
C LEU A 83 4.50 -20.04 6.06
N GLY A 84 4.48 -20.91 5.04
CA GLY A 84 3.41 -21.91 4.81
C GLY A 84 2.26 -21.42 3.94
N GLY A 85 2.35 -20.21 3.37
CA GLY A 85 1.31 -19.66 2.50
C GLY A 85 1.40 -20.15 1.06
N ARG A 86 0.26 -20.54 0.49
CA ARG A 86 0.13 -20.76 -0.95
C ARG A 86 -0.13 -19.42 -1.65
N VAL A 87 0.91 -18.83 -2.22
CA VAL A 87 0.83 -17.57 -2.99
C VAL A 87 0.36 -17.84 -4.41
N LEU A 88 -0.75 -17.22 -4.82
CA LEU A 88 -1.26 -17.30 -6.20
C LEU A 88 -0.70 -16.20 -7.10
N VAL A 89 -0.72 -14.96 -6.63
CA VAL A 89 -0.29 -13.81 -7.41
C VAL A 89 0.31 -12.75 -6.50
N VAL A 90 1.37 -12.10 -6.98
CA VAL A 90 2.00 -10.93 -6.39
C VAL A 90 2.08 -9.86 -7.48
N SER A 91 1.61 -8.66 -7.19
CA SER A 91 1.74 -7.49 -8.06
C SER A 91 2.34 -6.34 -7.26
N VAL A 92 3.50 -5.85 -7.69
CA VAL A 92 4.23 -4.77 -7.01
C VAL A 92 4.27 -3.53 -7.90
N SER A 93 3.82 -2.41 -7.34
CA SER A 93 3.86 -1.08 -7.97
C SER A 93 4.93 -0.20 -7.29
N ALA A 94 4.99 1.08 -7.66
CA ALA A 94 5.93 2.02 -7.05
C ALA A 94 5.70 2.21 -5.53
N LYS A 95 4.46 2.10 -5.04
CA LYS A 95 4.12 2.51 -3.66
C LYS A 95 3.45 1.41 -2.82
N HIS A 96 3.07 0.31 -3.46
CA HIS A 96 2.38 -0.78 -2.79
C HIS A 96 2.48 -2.09 -3.56
N GLY A 97 2.27 -3.19 -2.86
CA GLY A 97 2.09 -4.52 -3.45
C GLY A 97 0.76 -5.14 -3.03
N HIS A 98 0.14 -5.88 -3.94
CA HIS A 98 -1.03 -6.72 -3.69
C HIS A 98 -0.64 -8.18 -3.79
N ILE A 99 -1.01 -8.99 -2.80
CA ILE A 99 -0.74 -10.42 -2.79
C ILE A 99 -2.03 -11.18 -2.48
N GLN A 100 -2.32 -12.20 -3.29
CA GLN A 100 -3.35 -13.20 -2.98
C GLN A 100 -2.67 -14.44 -2.42
N VAL A 101 -2.96 -14.76 -1.16
CA VAL A 101 -2.41 -15.93 -0.47
C VAL A 101 -3.54 -16.78 0.12
N GLN A 102 -3.32 -18.09 0.15
CA GLN A 102 -4.13 -19.05 0.87
C GLN A 102 -3.33 -19.62 2.04
N LEU A 103 -3.93 -19.64 3.22
CA LEU A 103 -3.39 -20.30 4.41
C LEU A 103 -4.18 -21.58 4.68
N GLU A 104 -3.51 -22.60 5.21
CA GLU A 104 -4.11 -23.88 5.59
C GLU A 104 -4.65 -23.91 7.03
#